data_AF-A0A821UPW4-F1
#
_entry.id   AF-A0A821UPW4-F1
#
_cell.length_a   1.000
_cell.length_b   1.000
_cell.length_c   1.000
_cell.angle_alpha   90.00
_cell.angle_beta   90.00
_cell.angle_gamma   90.00
#
_symmetry.space_group_name_H-M   'P 1'
#
loop_
_entity.id
_entity.type
_entity.pdbx_description
1 polymer ?
#
loop_
_entity_poly.entity_id
_entity_poly.type
_entity_poly.pdbx_seq_one_letter_code
_entity_poly.pdbx_strand_id
1 'polypeptide(L)' 'FATVSGSPTRRETEEITQIWWSGLKNALYDVNRFVIDDNRILLLLKDGSQAFEIKDFLVKQD' A
#
# COMPACT_ATOMS: atom_id res chain seq x y z
N PHE A 1 6.15 -2.52 -5.26
CA PHE A 1 4.85 -2.44 -5.96
C PHE A 1 3.87 -3.36 -5.25
N ALA A 2 2.61 -2.96 -5.16
CA ALA A 2 1.53 -3.79 -4.62
C ALA A 2 0.32 -3.75 -5.57
N THR A 3 -0.44 -4.83 -5.59
CA THR A 3 -1.63 -4.99 -6.43
C THR A 3 -2.82 -5.32 -5.53
N VAL A 4 -3.96 -4.67 -5.79
CA VAL A 4 -5.21 -4.94 -5.08
C VAL A 4 -5.98 -6.03 -5.82
N SER A 5 -6.50 -7.00 -5.08
CA SER A 5 -7.30 -8.11 -5.60
C SER A 5 -8.71 -7.65 -6.01
N GLY A 6 -9.39 -8.41 -6.86
CA GLY A 6 -10.83 -8.21 -7.14
C GLY A 6 -11.18 -7.27 -8.30
N SER A 7 -10.24 -6.96 -9.20
CA SER A 7 -10.45 -6.03 -10.33
C SER A 7 -11.12 -4.70 -9.92
N PRO A 8 -10.59 -3.99 -8.90
CA PRO A 8 -11.14 -2.72 -8.46
C PRO A 8 -10.96 -1.64 -9.52
N THR A 9 -11.82 -0.62 -9.46
CA THR A 9 -11.61 0.64 -10.18
C THR A 9 -10.51 1.46 -9.52
N ARG A 10 -9.91 2.40 -10.25
CA ARG A 10 -8.89 3.32 -9.71
C ARG A 10 -9.29 4.00 -8.40
N ARG A 11 -10.55 4.43 -8.30
CA ARG A 11 -11.09 5.10 -7.11
C ARG A 11 -11.14 4.15 -5.91
N GLU A 12 -11.61 2.93 -6.11
CA GLU A 12 -11.67 1.91 -5.06
C GLU A 12 -10.26 1.53 -4.60
N THR A 13 -9.32 1.38 -5.53
CA THR A 13 -7.90 1.16 -5.19
C THR A 13 -7.34 2.31 -4.38
N GLU A 14 -7.66 3.56 -4.70
CA GLU A 14 -7.22 4.72 -3.93
C GLU A 14 -7.79 4.70 -2.50
N GLU A 15 -9.07 4.38 -2.33
CA GLU A 15 -9.74 4.28 -1.04
C GLU A 15 -9.15 3.13 -0.19
N ILE A 16 -9.04 1.93 -0.74
CA ILE A 16 -8.48 0.75 -0.04
C ILE A 16 -7.04 1.03 0.39
N THR A 17 -6.21 1.50 -0.54
CA THR A 17 -4.80 1.74 -0.26
C THR A 17 -4.58 2.95 0.65
N GLN A 18 -5.59 3.80 0.83
CA GLN A 18 -5.52 4.95 1.76
C GLN A 18 -5.62 4.47 3.20
N ILE A 19 -6.45 3.44 3.44
CA ILE A 19 -6.54 2.76 4.73
C ILE A 19 -5.19 2.14 5.08
N TRP A 20 -4.57 1.43 4.13
CA TRP A 20 -3.24 0.84 4.33
C TRP A 20 -2.19 1.91 4.64
N TRP A 21 -2.16 2.99 3.86
CA TRP A 21 -1.21 4.09 4.07
C TRP A 21 -1.38 4.76 5.43
N SER A 22 -2.63 5.00 5.86
CA SER A 22 -2.91 5.53 7.19
C SER A 22 -2.47 4.56 8.30
N GLY A 23 -2.69 3.26 8.13
CA GLY A 23 -2.23 2.23 9.07
C GLY A 23 -0.71 2.19 9.21
N LEU A 24 0.01 2.25 8.08
CA LEU A 24 1.47 2.32 8.08
C LEU A 24 1.99 3.60 8.74
N LYS A 25 1.35 4.75 8.51
CA LYS A 25 1.71 6.00 9.20
C LYS A 25 1.44 5.97 10.70
N ASN A 26 0.35 5.34 11.13
CA ASN A 26 0.06 5.16 12.56
C ASN A 26 1.13 4.32 13.26
N ALA A 27 1.76 3.38 12.56
CA ALA A 27 2.90 2.61 13.04
C ALA A 27 4.26 3.31 12.82
N LEU A 28 4.27 4.61 12.50
CA LEU A 28 5.46 5.46 12.28
C LEU A 28 6.32 5.07 11.07
N TYR A 29 5.79 4.31 10.11
CA TYR A 29 6.48 4.03 8.86
C TYR A 29 6.41 5.22 7.88
N ASP A 30 7.56 5.65 7.36
CA ASP A 30 7.68 6.73 6.37
C ASP A 30 7.60 6.16 4.95
N VAL A 31 6.38 6.10 4.43
CA VAL A 31 6.07 5.56 3.11
C VAL A 31 5.24 6.54 2.28
N ASN A 32 5.58 6.65 1.00
CA ASN A 32 4.82 7.40 0.00
C ASN A 32 4.10 6.43 -0.93
N ARG A 33 2.86 6.77 -1.30
CA ARG A 33 1.99 5.94 -2.13
C ARG A 33 1.61 6.69 -3.40
N PHE A 34 1.74 6.03 -4.55
CA PHE A 34 1.30 6.52 -5.85
C PHE A 34 0.45 5.46 -6.55
N VAL A 35 -0.72 5.85 -7.05
CA VAL A 35 -1.57 4.98 -7.87
C VAL A 35 -1.09 5.07 -9.32
N ILE A 36 -0.70 3.93 -9.90
CA ILE A 36 -0.16 3.88 -11.27
C ILE A 36 -1.18 3.29 -12.23
N ASP A 37 -2.00 2.35 -11.75
CA ASP A 37 -3.01 1.65 -12.54
C ASP A 37 -4.26 1.39 -11.70
N ASP A 38 -5.34 0.91 -12.33
CA ASP A 38 -6.63 0.69 -11.71
C ASP A 38 -6.57 -0.24 -10.49
N ASN A 39 -5.67 -1.22 -10.49
CA ASN A 39 -5.45 -2.15 -9.39
C ASN A 39 -4.01 -2.15 -8.85
N ARG A 40 -3.16 -1.18 -9.25
CA ARG A 40 -1.72 -1.23 -8.96
C ARG A 40 -1.18 0.06 -8.38
N ILE A 41 -0.41 -0.08 -7.31
CA ILE A 41 0.23 1.03 -6.61
C ILE A 41 1.75 0.86 -6.49
N LEU A 42 2.44 1.99 -6.48
CA LEU A 42 3.82 2.11 -6.05
C LEU A 42 3.86 2.61 -4.61
N LEU A 43 4.54 1.84 -3.78
CA LEU A 43 4.93 2.22 -2.43
C LEU A 43 6.42 2.54 -2.47
N LEU A 44 6.76 3.80 -2.25
CA LEU A 44 8.12 4.25 -2.09
C LEU A 44 8.43 4.29 -0.59
N LEU A 45 9.30 3.38 -0.17
CA LEU A 45 9.83 3.36 1.19
C LEU A 45 11.04 4.26 1.27
N LYS A 46 11.12 5.06 2.33
CA LYS A 46 12.33 5.83 2.62
C LYS A 46 13.45 4.95 3.18
N ASP A 47 13.06 3.95 3.98
CA ASP A 47 13.95 2.92 4.51
C ASP A 47 13.59 1.55 3.94
N GLY A 48 14.51 1.00 3.14
CA GLY A 48 14.33 -0.31 2.51
C GLY A 48 14.41 -1.50 3.48
N SER A 49 14.97 -1.31 4.68
CA SER A 49 15.04 -2.37 5.70
C SER A 49 13.65 -2.80 6.18
N GLN A 50 12.70 -1.87 6.19
CA GLN A 50 11.32 -2.08 6.62
C GLN A 50 10.44 -2.74 5.54
N ALA A 51 10.99 -3.00 4.34
CA ALA A 51 10.22 -3.51 3.20
C ALA A 51 9.56 -4.88 3.49
N PHE A 52 10.24 -5.76 4.23
CA PHE A 52 9.69 -7.07 4.56
C PHE A 52 8.53 -6.99 5.56
N GLU A 53 8.64 -6.13 6.58
CA GLU A 53 7.57 -5.92 7.56
C GLU A 53 6.32 -5.32 6.90
N ILE A 54 6.51 -4.33 6.04
CA ILE A 54 5.42 -3.69 5.31
C ILE A 54 4.77 -4.68 4.35
N LYS A 55 5.55 -5.52 3.66
CA LYS A 55 5.03 -6.61 2.83
C LYS A 55 4.18 -7.58 3.66
N ASP A 56 4.65 -7.97 4.84
CA ASP A 56 3.90 -8.88 5.72
C ASP A 56 2.62 -8.25 6.27
N PHE A 57 2.60 -6.93 6.50
CA PHE A 57 1.39 -6.19 6.84
C PHE A 57 0.38 -6.19 5.69
N LEU A 58 0.84 -5.93 4.46
CA LEU A 58 -0.02 -5.85 3.28
C LEU A 58 -0.62 -7.20 2.88
N VAL A 59 0.14 -8.29 2.98
CA VAL A 59 -0.35 -9.65 2.64
C VAL A 59 -1.37 -10.17 3.65
N LYS A 60 -1.39 -9.65 4.88
CA LYS A 60 -2.38 -10.00 5.90
C LYS A 60 -3.72 -9.25 5.72
N GLN A 61 -3.80 -8.29 4.80
CA GLN A 61 -5.06 -7.65 4.44
C GLN A 61 -5.73 -8.54 3.38
N ASP A 62 -6.58 -9.47 3.84
CA ASP A 62 -7.47 -10.24 2.96
C ASP A 62 -8.48 -9.32 2.24
#